data_AF-G5E2H1-F1
#
_entry.id   AF-G5E2H1-F1
#
_cell.length_a   1.000
_cell.length_b   1.000
_cell.length_c   1.000
_cell.angle_alpha   90.00
_cell.angle_beta   90.00
_cell.angle_gamma   90.00
#
_symmetry.space_group_name_H-M   'P 1'
#
loop_
_entity.id
_entity.type
_entity.pdbx_description
1 polymer ?
#
loop_
_entity_poly.entity_id
_entity_poly.type
_entity_poly.pdbx_seq_one_letter_code
_entity_poly.pdbx_strand_id
1 'polypeptide(L)'
;NNISQWSVINELNKLVHLQSLNCRGNPFMDQEKNPETVRQLIIAKIENLKFLNKTEILPKERRGAELDYRKMFGSDWLKATESHTGELKNRSRDFLIDHPRYSALIDKYGA
;
A
#
# COMPACT_ATOMS: atom_id res chain seq x y z
N ASN A 1 5.35 9.55 17.05
CA ASN A 1 5.75 8.49 16.11
C ASN A 1 6.62 9.11 15.04
N ASN A 2 7.77 8.51 14.76
CA ASN A 2 8.71 8.99 13.75
C ASN A 2 8.75 7.97 12.60
N ILE A 3 7.57 7.68 12.03
CA ILE A 3 7.46 6.73 10.93
C ILE A 3 7.98 7.44 9.68
N SER A 4 9.18 7.08 9.25
CA SER A 4 9.79 7.61 8.03
C SER A 4 9.74 6.61 6.87
N GLN A 5 9.30 5.38 7.13
CA GLN A 5 9.37 4.28 6.16
C GLN A 5 8.04 3.55 6.01
N TRP A 6 7.73 3.20 4.76
CA TRP A 6 6.56 2.40 4.38
C TRP A 6 6.57 0.99 4.99
N SER A 7 7.73 0.46 5.37
CA SER A 7 7.87 -0.82 6.07
C SER A 7 7.01 -0.90 7.33
N VAL A 8 6.84 0.21 8.06
CA VAL A 8 5.97 0.23 9.26
C VAL A 8 4.50 0.04 8.89
N ILE A 9 4.05 0.64 7.76
CA ILE A 9 2.68 0.46 7.26
C ILE A 9 2.45 -1.01 6.86
N ASN A 10 3.47 -1.68 6.33
CA ASN A 10 3.38 -3.10 5.97
C ASN A 10 3.26 -3.99 7.20
N GLU A 11 4.00 -3.69 8.27
CA GLU A 11 3.85 -4.38 9.56
C GLU A 11 2.47 -4.14 10.17
N LEU A 12 1.92 -2.92 10.05
CA LEU A 12 0.56 -2.60 10.51
C LEU A 12 -0.52 -3.38 9.75
N ASN A 13 -0.29 -3.74 8.49
CA ASN A 13 -1.21 -4.60 7.74
C ASN A 13 -1.30 -6.02 8.32
N LYS A 14 -0.26 -6.52 9.01
CA LYS A 14 -0.32 -7.83 9.70
C LYS A 14 -1.35 -7.82 10.84
N LEU A 15 -1.71 -6.64 11.34
CA LEU A 15 -2.73 -6.48 12.37
C LEU A 15 -4.13 -6.52 11.72
N VAL A 16 -4.69 -7.71 11.59
CA VAL A 16 -6.04 -7.93 11.03
C VAL A 16 -7.16 -7.20 11.81
N HIS A 17 -6.90 -6.84 13.07
CA HIS A 17 -7.83 -6.09 13.93
C HIS A 17 -7.61 -4.56 13.91
N LEU A 18 -6.67 -4.05 13.13
CA LEU A 18 -6.38 -2.61 13.08
C LEU A 18 -7.45 -1.86 12.30
N GLN A 19 -8.41 -1.28 13.02
CA GLN A 19 -9.50 -0.50 12.44
C GLN A 19 -9.25 1.01 12.43
N SER A 20 -8.34 1.52 13.26
CA SER A 20 -8.06 2.96 13.33
C SER A 20 -6.56 3.22 13.38
N LEU A 21 -6.08 4.06 12.48
CA LEU A 21 -4.68 4.46 12.40
C LEU A 21 -4.57 5.98 12.41
N ASN A 22 -3.67 6.49 13.23
CA ASN A 22 -3.31 7.90 13.25
C ASN A 22 -1.83 8.05 12.98
N CYS A 23 -1.51 8.57 11.79
CA CYS A 23 -0.17 8.81 11.32
C CYS A 23 0.09 10.31 11.10
N ARG A 24 -0.78 11.19 11.60
CA ARG A 24 -0.65 12.64 11.39
C ARG A 24 0.68 13.15 11.96
N GLY A 25 1.43 13.90 11.15
CA GLY A 25 2.74 14.45 11.54
C GLY A 25 3.89 13.44 11.49
N ASN A 26 3.74 12.31 10.77
CA ASN A 26 4.87 11.42 10.52
C ASN A 26 5.57 11.81 9.20
N PRO A 27 6.91 11.76 9.15
CA PRO A 27 7.69 12.20 7.99
C PRO A 27 7.40 11.43 6.69
N PHE A 28 6.88 10.19 6.75
CA PHE A 28 6.45 9.49 5.52
C PHE A 28 5.28 10.17 4.80
N MET A 29 4.49 11.00 5.50
CA MET A 29 3.44 11.81 4.86
C MET A 29 3.99 12.94 4.00
N ASP A 30 5.23 13.34 4.24
CA ASP A 30 5.92 14.39 3.50
C ASP A 30 6.68 13.84 2.27
N GLN A 31 6.77 12.50 2.14
CA GLN A 31 7.44 11.86 1.00
C GLN A 31 6.71 12.09 -0.32
N GLU A 32 5.38 12.14 -0.30
CA GLU A 32 4.58 12.45 -1.48
C GLU A 32 4.11 13.89 -1.44
N LYS A 33 4.13 14.56 -2.61
CA LYS A 33 3.63 15.94 -2.74
C LYS A 33 2.14 16.09 -2.38
N ASN A 34 1.37 15.01 -2.54
CA ASN A 34 -0.07 15.01 -2.33
C ASN A 34 -0.43 14.19 -1.08
N PRO A 35 -0.97 14.82 -0.02
CA PRO A 35 -1.37 14.12 1.20
C PRO A 35 -2.54 13.15 0.95
N GLU A 36 -3.38 13.43 -0.05
CA GLU A 36 -4.44 12.53 -0.50
C GLU A 36 -3.87 11.24 -1.11
N THR A 37 -2.80 11.32 -1.90
CA THR A 37 -2.13 10.14 -2.44
C THR A 37 -1.56 9.29 -1.31
N VAL A 38 -0.84 9.88 -0.34
CA VAL A 38 -0.37 9.13 0.84
C VAL A 38 -1.52 8.43 1.55
N ARG A 39 -2.64 9.15 1.75
CA ARG A 39 -3.82 8.60 2.39
C ARG A 39 -4.33 7.37 1.63
N GLN A 40 -4.46 7.47 0.31
CA GLN A 40 -4.87 6.34 -0.55
C GLN A 40 -3.88 5.18 -0.48
N LEU A 41 -2.56 5.43 -0.50
CA LEU A 41 -1.54 4.41 -0.36
C LEU A 41 -1.69 3.63 0.97
N ILE A 42 -1.92 4.32 2.09
CA ILE A 42 -2.16 3.67 3.39
C ILE A 42 -3.44 2.83 3.34
N ILE A 43 -4.52 3.35 2.76
CA ILE A 43 -5.81 2.65 2.65
C ILE A 43 -5.68 1.38 1.79
N ALA A 44 -4.93 1.44 0.70
CA ALA A 44 -4.66 0.29 -0.16
C ALA A 44 -3.79 -0.75 0.55
N LYS A 45 -2.75 -0.28 1.27
CA LYS A 45 -1.83 -1.12 2.06
C LYS A 45 -2.46 -1.73 3.32
N ILE A 46 -3.56 -1.20 3.87
CA ILE A 46 -4.23 -1.74 5.07
C ILE A 46 -5.72 -1.99 4.81
N GLU A 47 -6.09 -3.27 4.71
CA GLU A 47 -7.44 -3.65 4.29
C GLU A 47 -8.53 -3.44 5.34
N ASN A 48 -8.17 -3.60 6.62
CA ASN A 48 -9.13 -3.57 7.73
C ASN A 48 -9.32 -2.16 8.30
N LEU A 49 -8.66 -1.15 7.72
CA LEU A 49 -8.65 0.20 8.24
C LEU A 49 -9.99 0.92 8.03
N LYS A 50 -10.68 1.32 9.09
CA LYS A 50 -11.93 2.09 9.01
C LYS A 50 -11.71 3.58 9.23
N PHE A 51 -10.74 3.95 10.05
CA PHE A 51 -10.44 5.35 10.37
C PHE A 51 -8.96 5.64 10.12
N LEU A 52 -8.68 6.68 9.35
CA LEU A 52 -7.33 7.19 9.09
C LEU A 52 -7.25 8.67 9.48
N ASN A 53 -6.35 8.99 10.41
CA ASN A 53 -6.14 10.35 10.93
C ASN A 53 -7.42 11.01 11.47
N LYS A 54 -8.25 10.24 12.18
CA LYS A 54 -9.58 10.66 12.67
C LYS A 54 -10.61 10.94 11.57
N THR A 55 -10.36 10.53 10.34
CA THR A 55 -11.32 10.59 9.24
C THR A 55 -11.76 9.18 8.88
N GLU A 56 -13.05 8.96 8.72
CA GLU A 56 -13.60 7.69 8.23
C GLU A 56 -13.16 7.42 6.79
N ILE A 57 -12.85 6.16 6.49
CA ILE A 57 -12.56 5.70 5.13
C ILE A 57 -13.83 5.13 4.54
N LEU A 58 -14.34 5.80 3.52
CA LEU A 58 -15.53 5.33 2.81
C LEU A 58 -15.16 4.13 1.92
N PRO A 59 -16.06 3.14 1.75
CA PRO A 59 -15.82 2.00 0.85
C PRO A 59 -15.48 2.43 -0.59
N LYS A 60 -16.10 3.51 -1.06
CA LYS A 60 -15.79 4.11 -2.38
C LYS A 60 -14.36 4.67 -2.46
N GLU A 61 -13.89 5.32 -1.39
CA GLU A 61 -12.54 5.89 -1.30
C GLU A 61 -11.52 4.78 -1.28
N ARG A 62 -11.78 3.72 -0.50
CA ARG A 62 -10.95 2.52 -0.50
C ARG A 62 -10.85 1.89 -1.89
N ARG A 63 -11.99 1.67 -2.55
CA ARG A 63 -11.98 1.04 -3.87
C ARG A 63 -11.19 1.88 -4.88
N GLY A 64 -11.36 3.21 -4.86
CA GLY A 64 -10.56 4.12 -5.68
C GLY A 64 -9.07 4.00 -5.35
N ALA A 65 -8.71 4.07 -4.07
CA ALA A 65 -7.34 3.95 -3.60
C ALA A 65 -6.68 2.62 -4.01
N GLU A 66 -7.40 1.49 -3.90
CA GLU A 66 -6.93 0.18 -4.33
C GLU A 66 -6.65 0.13 -5.84
N LEU A 67 -7.52 0.73 -6.65
CA LEU A 67 -7.36 0.79 -8.11
C LEU A 67 -6.22 1.72 -8.54
N ASP A 68 -6.11 2.90 -7.94
CA ASP A 68 -5.01 3.84 -8.18
C ASP A 68 -3.67 3.23 -7.79
N TYR A 69 -3.62 2.60 -6.62
CA TYR A 69 -2.42 1.90 -6.16
C TYR A 69 -2.01 0.78 -7.13
N ARG A 70 -2.97 -0.05 -7.55
CA ARG A 70 -2.71 -1.07 -8.57
C ARG A 70 -2.14 -0.44 -9.83
N LYS A 71 -2.75 0.62 -10.34
CA LYS A 71 -2.31 1.28 -11.59
C LYS A 71 -0.93 1.94 -11.45
N MET A 72 -0.67 2.60 -10.32
CA MET A 72 0.58 3.30 -10.03
C MET A 72 1.78 2.34 -9.99
N PHE A 73 1.60 1.21 -9.32
CA PHE A 73 2.65 0.20 -9.17
C PHE A 73 2.58 -0.93 -10.21
N GLY A 74 1.57 -0.93 -11.09
CA GLY A 74 1.36 -1.98 -12.09
C GLY A 74 2.51 -2.08 -13.07
N SER A 75 3.03 -0.93 -13.49
CA SER A 75 4.21 -0.84 -14.35
C SER A 75 5.46 -1.42 -13.67
N ASP A 76 5.64 -1.15 -12.36
CA ASP A 76 6.77 -1.65 -11.57
C ASP A 76 6.64 -3.15 -11.31
N TRP A 77 5.43 -3.62 -11.02
CA TRP A 77 5.11 -5.05 -10.92
C TRP A 77 5.36 -5.78 -12.24
N LEU A 78 4.91 -5.21 -13.37
CA LEU A 78 5.16 -5.78 -14.70
C LEU A 78 6.66 -5.88 -14.94
N LYS A 79 7.43 -4.80 -14.73
CA LYS A 79 8.89 -4.82 -14.87
C LYS A 79 9.57 -5.84 -13.95
N ALA A 80 9.07 -5.98 -12.72
CA ALA A 80 9.56 -6.95 -11.76
C ALA A 80 9.23 -8.40 -12.15
N THR A 81 8.16 -8.65 -12.92
CA THR A 81 7.76 -9.99 -13.40
C THR A 81 8.14 -10.31 -14.85
N GLU A 82 8.45 -9.33 -15.68
CA GLU A 82 8.70 -9.48 -17.14
C GLU A 82 10.17 -9.80 -17.45
N SER A 83 11.10 -9.70 -16.50
CA SER A 83 12.53 -9.98 -16.74
C SER A 83 12.85 -11.47 -16.63
N HIS A 84 12.90 -12.20 -17.75
CA HIS A 84 13.03 -13.68 -17.91
C HIS A 84 14.27 -14.41 -17.29
N THR A 85 15.00 -13.82 -16.34
CA THR A 85 16.24 -14.41 -15.78
C THR A 85 16.11 -14.73 -14.28
N GLY A 86 16.69 -15.85 -13.85
CA GLY A 86 16.51 -16.51 -12.54
C GLY A 86 16.76 -15.68 -11.25
N GLU A 87 17.16 -14.42 -11.35
CA GLU A 87 17.15 -13.42 -10.27
C GLU A 87 15.72 -12.96 -9.87
N LEU A 88 14.72 -13.28 -10.71
CA LEU A 88 13.28 -12.97 -10.63
C LEU A 88 12.62 -13.17 -9.27
N LYS A 89 12.88 -14.32 -8.62
CA LYS A 89 12.16 -14.70 -7.38
C LYS A 89 12.48 -13.75 -6.23
N ASN A 90 13.62 -13.05 -6.28
CA ASN A 90 14.01 -12.09 -5.25
C ASN A 90 13.36 -10.71 -5.49
N ARG A 91 13.33 -10.17 -6.72
CA ARG A 91 12.75 -8.84 -6.97
C ARG A 91 11.23 -8.77 -6.74
N SER A 92 10.47 -9.73 -7.24
CA SER A 92 9.03 -9.77 -6.95
C SER A 92 8.78 -10.05 -5.47
N ARG A 93 9.66 -10.78 -4.78
CA ARG A 93 9.59 -10.95 -3.32
C ARG A 93 9.88 -9.67 -2.57
N ASP A 94 10.93 -8.94 -2.90
CA ASP A 94 11.25 -7.64 -2.31
C ASP A 94 10.11 -6.65 -2.52
N PHE A 95 9.54 -6.63 -3.73
CA PHE A 95 8.35 -5.84 -4.02
C PHE A 95 7.16 -6.26 -3.15
N LEU A 96 6.92 -7.57 -2.95
CA LEU A 96 5.86 -8.07 -2.07
C LEU A 96 6.18 -7.84 -0.58
N ILE A 97 7.44 -7.71 -0.19
CA ILE A 97 7.84 -7.34 1.18
C ILE A 97 7.47 -5.87 1.42
N ASP A 98 7.71 -4.98 0.44
CA ASP A 98 7.27 -3.60 0.54
C ASP A 98 5.75 -3.45 0.29
N HIS A 99 5.15 -4.33 -0.50
CA HIS A 99 3.75 -4.23 -0.90
C HIS A 99 3.03 -5.58 -0.71
N PRO A 100 2.84 -6.04 0.54
CA PRO A 100 2.29 -7.38 0.83
C PRO A 100 0.85 -7.55 0.34
N ARG A 101 0.13 -6.44 0.20
CA ARG A 101 -1.24 -6.39 -0.32
C ARG A 101 -1.32 -6.36 -1.84
N TYR A 102 -0.21 -6.11 -2.53
CA TYR A 102 -0.22 -5.96 -3.98
C TYR A 102 -0.64 -7.25 -4.68
N SER A 103 -0.13 -8.40 -4.23
CA SER A 103 -0.57 -9.72 -4.73
C SER A 103 -2.08 -9.91 -4.59
N ALA A 104 -2.64 -9.60 -3.42
CA ALA A 104 -4.08 -9.70 -3.17
C ALA A 104 -4.90 -8.73 -4.04
N LEU A 105 -4.37 -7.55 -4.34
CA LEU A 105 -5.03 -6.58 -5.23
C LEU A 105 -5.03 -7.06 -6.69
N ILE A 106 -3.93 -7.67 -7.15
CA ILE A 106 -3.87 -8.29 -8.48
C ILE A 106 -4.81 -9.49 -8.57
N ASP A 107 -4.87 -10.34 -7.54
CA ASP A 107 -5.82 -11.46 -7.47
C ASP A 107 -7.28 -10.98 -7.52
N LYS A 108 -7.58 -9.91 -6.78
CA LYS A 108 -8.94 -9.35 -6.65
C LYS A 108 -9.41 -8.57 -7.89
N TYR A 109 -8.53 -7.81 -8.53
CA TYR A 109 -8.89 -6.90 -9.63
C TYR A 109 -8.36 -7.33 -11.01
N GLY A 110 -7.51 -8.37 -11.08
CA GLY A 110 -6.79 -8.80 -12.28
C GLY A 110 -5.49 -8.04 -12.51
N ALA A 111 -4.58 -8.62 -13.29
CA ALA A 111 -3.36 -7.99 -13.80
C ALA A 111 -3.67 -7.07 -14.99
#